data_AF-A0A937L3N4-F1
#
_entry.id   AF-A0A937L3N4-F1
#
_cell.length_a   1.000
_cell.length_b   1.000
_cell.length_c   1.000
_cell.angle_alpha   90.00
_cell.angle_beta   90.00
_cell.angle_gamma   90.00
#
_symmetry.space_group_name_H-M   'P 1'
#
loop_
_entity.id
_entity.type
_entity.pdbx_description
1 polymer ?
#
loop_
_entity_poly.entity_id
_entity_poly.type
_entity_poly.pdbx_seq_one_letter_code
_entity_poly.pdbx_strand_id
1 'polypeptide(L)'
;MKKKYIVLFLPWVFSPASMAQSYWPTSSFPAPNWHFQVQSSALLERTYQTHHYFQFQSSYYSNRQSHHDAGADFARSTRSYITPRRDTRRHQVDLNDAAVQFQRANAFYYGRGQQKDEVKAAIWYERAAQQEHILAQRKLGFIYEHGIGVTPDYQQAMYWYKAAACQWDDNAQYKVGWLFMEGLGVQQSYSLAYRWFLQAAAQGEMNAQYYLGWFYEQGYGVESDQEEAIYWYEQAAEQGFQPAIDRLDIIW
;
A
#
# COMPACT_ATOMS: atom_id res chain seq x y z
N MET A 1 18.82 -29.40 -63.50
CA MET A 1 18.98 -30.65 -62.72
C MET A 1 18.70 -30.33 -61.25
N LYS A 2 17.51 -30.68 -60.75
CA LYS A 2 17.08 -30.40 -59.37
C LYS A 2 17.25 -31.67 -58.54
N LYS A 3 18.09 -31.65 -57.50
CA LYS A 3 18.12 -32.71 -56.48
C LYS A 3 17.17 -32.32 -55.34
N LYS A 4 16.18 -33.18 -55.11
CA LYS A 4 15.22 -33.13 -54.00
C LYS A 4 15.92 -33.64 -52.74
N TYR A 5 15.76 -32.96 -51.62
CA TYR A 5 15.92 -33.57 -50.30
C TYR A 5 14.58 -33.48 -49.57
N ILE A 6 14.03 -34.66 -49.29
CA ILE A 6 12.87 -34.89 -48.43
C ILE A 6 13.47 -35.40 -47.13
N VAL A 7 13.22 -34.71 -46.02
CA VAL A 7 13.44 -35.24 -44.68
C VAL A 7 12.11 -35.15 -43.95
N LEU A 8 11.51 -36.32 -43.72
CA LEU A 8 10.41 -36.55 -42.79
C LEU A 8 10.86 -37.70 -41.91
N PHE A 9 10.72 -37.59 -40.58
CA PHE A 9 10.22 -38.65 -39.68
C PHE A 9 10.22 -38.16 -38.21
N LEU A 10 9.03 -37.68 -37.80
CA LEU A 10 8.22 -37.98 -36.60
C LEU A 10 8.81 -38.02 -35.16
N PRO A 11 7.94 -37.78 -34.15
CA PRO A 11 8.31 -37.27 -32.82
C PRO A 11 8.50 -38.37 -31.76
N TRP A 12 9.25 -38.04 -30.70
CA TRP A 12 9.34 -38.84 -29.47
C TRP A 12 8.22 -38.45 -28.50
N VAL A 13 7.57 -39.44 -27.90
CA VAL A 13 6.56 -39.29 -26.84
C VAL A 13 6.83 -40.28 -25.71
N PHE A 14 6.53 -39.86 -24.47
CA PHE A 14 6.40 -40.57 -23.17
C PHE A 14 7.71 -40.87 -22.42
N SER A 15 7.84 -40.67 -21.09
CA SER A 15 7.03 -40.06 -20.00
C SER A 15 7.91 -39.94 -18.74
N PRO A 16 7.54 -39.17 -17.69
CA PRO A 16 8.36 -38.92 -16.51
C PRO A 16 8.06 -39.88 -15.35
N ALA A 17 9.07 -40.19 -14.53
CA ALA A 17 8.87 -40.84 -13.22
C ALA A 17 9.94 -40.43 -12.19
N SER A 18 9.42 -39.97 -11.04
CA SER A 18 9.90 -40.22 -9.67
C SER A 18 10.90 -39.26 -8.98
N MET A 19 10.30 -38.38 -8.18
CA MET A 19 10.55 -38.10 -6.74
C MET A 19 11.93 -37.60 -6.27
N ALA A 20 11.93 -36.33 -5.84
CA ALA A 20 12.45 -35.94 -4.53
C ALA A 20 11.47 -34.93 -3.89
N GLN A 21 10.93 -35.31 -2.73
CA GLN A 21 9.98 -34.53 -1.93
C GLN A 21 10.71 -33.43 -1.17
N SER A 22 10.30 -32.18 -1.36
CA SER A 22 10.41 -31.13 -0.33
C SER A 22 9.04 -30.48 -0.18
N TYR A 23 8.43 -30.75 0.98
CA TYR A 23 7.09 -30.32 1.37
C TYR A 23 7.00 -28.80 1.51
N TRP A 24 6.19 -28.15 0.68
CA TRP A 24 5.39 -26.97 1.04
C TRP A 24 4.04 -27.08 0.32
N PRO A 25 2.91 -26.77 0.99
CA PRO A 25 1.60 -26.92 0.36
C PRO A 25 1.41 -25.82 -0.69
N THR A 26 1.19 -26.22 -1.93
CA THR A 26 0.64 -25.35 -2.97
C THR A 26 -0.77 -24.95 -2.59
N SER A 27 -0.92 -23.82 -1.90
CA SER A 27 -2.18 -23.12 -1.79
C SER A 27 -2.52 -22.53 -3.16
N SER A 28 -3.39 -23.22 -3.89
CA SER A 28 -4.07 -22.70 -5.06
C SER A 28 -4.91 -21.48 -4.66
N PHE A 29 -4.35 -20.29 -4.80
CA PHE A 29 -5.09 -19.03 -4.66
C PHE A 29 -5.88 -18.77 -5.95
N PRO A 30 -7.20 -18.49 -5.89
CA PRO A 30 -7.94 -18.04 -7.06
C PRO A 30 -7.47 -16.63 -7.44
N ALA A 31 -7.06 -16.45 -8.70
CA ALA A 31 -6.83 -15.13 -9.27
C ALA A 31 -8.17 -14.36 -9.32
N PRO A 32 -8.28 -13.15 -8.75
CA PRO A 32 -9.49 -12.36 -8.92
C PRO A 32 -9.51 -11.73 -10.32
N ASN A 33 -10.66 -11.85 -10.98
CA ASN A 33 -10.91 -11.35 -12.31
C ASN A 33 -11.27 -9.85 -12.23
N TRP A 34 -10.28 -8.96 -12.35
CA TRP A 34 -10.49 -7.51 -12.21
C TRP A 34 -10.88 -6.88 -13.56
N HIS A 35 -12.18 -6.72 -13.82
CA HIS A 35 -12.67 -5.89 -14.91
C HIS A 35 -12.65 -4.40 -14.51
N PHE A 36 -11.77 -3.62 -15.14
CA PHE A 36 -11.76 -2.16 -15.07
C PHE A 36 -12.82 -1.59 -16.02
N GLN A 37 -13.83 -0.91 -15.48
CA GLN A 37 -14.77 -0.11 -16.27
C GLN A 37 -14.35 1.36 -16.20
N VAL A 38 -13.95 1.90 -17.35
CA VAL A 38 -13.45 3.28 -17.51
C VAL A 38 -14.63 4.25 -17.47
N GLN A 39 -14.61 5.23 -16.56
CA GLN A 39 -15.44 6.43 -16.68
C GLN A 39 -14.54 7.66 -16.88
N SER A 40 -14.97 8.53 -17.79
CA SER A 40 -14.28 9.72 -18.29
C SER A 40 -13.94 10.75 -17.20
N SER A 41 -12.82 11.46 -17.41
CA SER A 41 -12.18 12.42 -16.50
C SER A 41 -13.09 13.48 -15.85
N ALA A 42 -14.18 13.89 -16.49
CA ALA A 42 -15.10 14.90 -15.95
C ALA A 42 -16.02 14.40 -14.82
N LEU A 43 -16.17 13.09 -14.61
CA LEU A 43 -16.98 12.53 -13.52
C LEU A 43 -16.17 12.26 -12.25
N LEU A 44 -14.85 12.12 -12.36
CA LEU A 44 -13.97 11.88 -11.20
C LEU A 44 -14.01 13.07 -10.23
N GLU A 45 -13.96 14.31 -10.70
CA GLU A 45 -14.01 15.49 -9.80
C GLU A 45 -15.28 15.56 -8.93
N ARG A 46 -16.44 15.12 -9.45
CA ARG A 46 -17.71 15.15 -8.69
C ARG A 46 -17.87 14.00 -7.71
N THR A 47 -17.31 12.83 -7.98
CA THR A 47 -17.33 11.69 -7.04
C THR A 47 -16.32 11.85 -5.91
N TYR A 48 -15.22 12.57 -6.15
CA TYR A 48 -14.19 12.84 -5.14
C TYR A 48 -14.65 13.84 -4.07
N GLN A 49 -15.40 14.89 -4.44
CA GLN A 49 -15.95 15.85 -3.46
C GLN A 49 -17.06 15.27 -2.56
N THR A 50 -17.76 14.22 -3.00
CA THR A 50 -18.89 13.66 -2.26
C THR A 50 -18.53 12.51 -1.32
N HIS A 51 -17.36 11.87 -1.47
CA HIS A 51 -16.94 10.77 -0.60
C HIS A 51 -15.98 11.17 0.54
N HIS A 52 -15.52 12.42 0.59
CA HIS A 52 -14.54 12.87 1.59
C HIS A 52 -15.13 13.61 2.81
N TYR A 53 -16.40 13.37 3.15
CA TYR A 53 -17.02 14.02 4.32
C TYR A 53 -17.90 13.13 5.24
N PHE A 54 -18.08 11.83 4.96
CA PHE A 54 -18.89 10.99 5.85
C PHE A 54 -18.25 9.62 6.08
N GLN A 55 -17.84 9.40 7.34
CA GLN A 55 -17.44 8.12 7.95
C GLN A 55 -16.04 7.61 7.58
N PHE A 56 -15.00 8.08 8.28
CA PHE A 56 -13.95 7.19 8.85
C PHE A 56 -12.91 7.90 9.75
N GLN A 57 -13.14 9.14 10.22
CA GLN A 57 -12.24 9.82 11.17
C GLN A 57 -12.83 10.11 12.57
N SER A 58 -13.94 9.49 12.97
CA SER A 58 -14.52 9.73 14.31
C SER A 58 -14.24 8.64 15.36
N SER A 59 -13.43 7.61 15.09
CA SER A 59 -13.16 6.56 16.11
C SER A 59 -11.71 6.38 16.55
N TYR A 60 -10.72 7.07 15.96
CA TYR A 60 -9.32 6.89 16.36
C TYR A 60 -8.68 8.06 17.12
N TYR A 61 -9.28 9.25 17.16
CA TYR A 61 -8.81 10.37 18.00
C TYR A 61 -9.97 11.25 18.50
N SER A 62 -10.73 10.77 19.49
CA SER A 62 -11.46 11.67 20.39
C SER A 62 -11.86 10.95 21.67
N ASN A 63 -10.98 11.01 22.67
CA ASN A 63 -11.45 10.96 24.04
C ASN A 63 -10.53 11.79 24.94
N ARG A 64 -10.70 13.11 24.87
CA ARG A 64 -10.38 13.99 25.99
C ARG A 64 -11.04 15.35 25.85
N GLN A 65 -11.63 15.77 26.95
CA GLN A 65 -12.14 17.10 27.25
C GLN A 65 -13.35 17.57 26.45
N SER A 66 -14.56 17.43 27.03
CA SER A 66 -15.32 18.60 27.52
C SER A 66 -16.72 18.21 28.02
N HIS A 67 -16.93 18.26 29.33
CA HIS A 67 -18.19 18.76 29.89
C HIS A 67 -17.82 19.90 30.84
N HIS A 68 -18.05 21.12 30.37
CA HIS A 68 -17.93 22.37 31.11
C HIS A 68 -19.26 22.70 31.80
N ASP A 69 -19.12 23.15 33.05
CA ASP A 69 -19.85 24.24 33.74
C ASP A 69 -21.36 24.14 34.03
N ALA A 70 -21.71 24.18 35.33
CA ALA A 70 -22.24 25.37 36.03
C ALA A 70 -23.20 25.04 37.21
N GLY A 71 -23.06 25.80 38.31
CA GLY A 71 -24.20 26.21 39.14
C GLY A 71 -24.38 25.52 40.50
N ALA A 72 -24.25 26.30 41.56
CA ALA A 72 -24.43 25.96 42.98
C ALA A 72 -25.89 25.64 43.37
N ASP A 73 -26.10 24.80 44.39
CA ASP A 73 -26.89 25.17 45.58
C ASP A 73 -26.93 24.09 46.68
N PHE A 74 -27.23 24.59 47.87
CA PHE A 74 -27.07 24.10 49.25
C PHE A 74 -27.99 22.91 49.64
N ALA A 75 -27.47 21.87 50.33
CA ALA A 75 -28.11 21.21 51.49
C ALA A 75 -27.34 19.97 52.00
N ARG A 76 -27.15 19.91 53.32
CA ARG A 76 -26.56 18.80 54.09
C ARG A 76 -27.51 17.59 54.12
N SER A 77 -27.03 16.39 53.84
CA SER A 77 -27.50 15.16 54.49
C SER A 77 -26.53 14.00 54.25
N THR A 78 -26.21 13.30 55.33
CA THR A 78 -25.19 12.25 55.45
C THR A 78 -25.36 11.11 54.45
N ARG A 79 -24.36 10.86 53.60
CA ARG A 79 -24.25 9.60 52.85
C ARG A 79 -22.78 9.17 52.80
N SER A 80 -22.51 7.98 53.32
CA SER A 80 -21.18 7.39 53.42
C SER A 80 -20.44 7.46 52.07
N TYR A 81 -19.21 7.93 52.08
CA TYR A 81 -18.31 7.91 50.94
C TYR A 81 -18.01 6.46 50.54
N ILE A 82 -18.87 5.87 49.71
CA ILE A 82 -18.47 4.78 48.84
C ILE A 82 -17.72 5.47 47.70
N THR A 83 -16.40 5.56 47.81
CA THR A 83 -15.57 5.89 46.64
C THR A 83 -15.95 4.93 45.52
N PRO A 84 -16.28 5.39 44.30
CA PRO A 84 -16.38 4.48 43.18
C PRO A 84 -15.04 3.77 43.08
N ARG A 85 -15.00 2.45 43.29
CA ARG A 85 -13.87 1.64 42.84
C ARG A 85 -13.68 2.06 41.39
N ARG A 86 -12.52 2.63 41.03
CA ARG A 86 -12.15 2.80 39.62
C ARG A 86 -12.38 1.44 39.00
N ASP A 87 -13.41 1.34 38.19
CA ASP A 87 -13.68 0.16 37.39
C ASP A 87 -12.54 0.13 36.37
N THR A 88 -11.38 -0.33 36.81
CA THR A 88 -10.30 -0.78 35.96
C THR A 88 -10.76 -2.10 35.38
N ARG A 89 -11.84 -2.05 34.59
CA ARG A 89 -12.04 -2.98 33.50
C ARG A 89 -10.82 -2.80 32.62
N ARG A 90 -9.78 -3.58 32.94
CA ARG A 90 -8.65 -3.85 32.07
C ARG A 90 -9.32 -4.18 30.74
N HIS A 91 -9.30 -3.23 29.81
CA HIS A 91 -9.63 -3.54 28.44
C HIS A 91 -8.61 -4.62 28.08
N GLN A 92 -9.06 -5.87 28.01
CA GLN A 92 -8.21 -6.96 27.56
C GLN A 92 -7.81 -6.56 26.15
N VAL A 93 -6.52 -6.28 25.98
CA VAL A 93 -5.96 -6.02 24.65
C VAL A 93 -6.19 -7.31 23.87
N ASP A 94 -7.05 -7.25 22.86
CA ASP A 94 -7.24 -8.38 21.97
C ASP A 94 -5.93 -8.57 21.20
N LEU A 95 -5.19 -9.62 21.54
CA LEU A 95 -3.91 -9.92 20.92
C LEU A 95 -4.07 -10.33 19.45
N ASN A 96 -5.30 -10.61 19.00
CA ASN A 96 -5.62 -10.90 17.61
C ASN A 96 -5.97 -9.66 16.78
N ASP A 97 -6.21 -8.50 17.40
CA ASP A 97 -6.47 -7.25 16.68
C ASP A 97 -5.30 -6.92 15.72
N ALA A 98 -5.64 -6.66 14.46
CA ALA A 98 -4.69 -6.32 13.41
C ALA A 98 -3.78 -5.13 13.79
N ALA A 99 -4.31 -4.13 14.50
CA ALA A 99 -3.53 -3.00 14.98
C ALA A 99 -2.52 -3.43 16.06
N VAL A 100 -2.91 -4.33 16.97
CA VAL A 100 -2.00 -4.87 18.00
C VAL A 100 -0.89 -5.71 17.37
N GLN A 101 -1.24 -6.53 16.38
CA GLN A 101 -0.28 -7.31 15.61
C GLN A 101 0.70 -6.42 14.84
N PHE A 102 0.21 -5.35 14.21
CA PHE A 102 1.05 -4.36 13.53
C PHE A 102 2.01 -3.66 14.50
N GLN A 103 1.54 -3.25 15.69
CA GLN A 103 2.41 -2.66 16.71
C GLN A 103 3.47 -3.65 17.21
N ARG A 104 3.09 -4.92 17.36
CA ARG A 104 4.02 -5.98 17.73
C ARG A 104 5.08 -6.19 16.63
N ALA A 105 4.68 -6.18 15.37
CA ALA A 105 5.60 -6.24 14.24
C ALA A 105 6.60 -5.06 14.26
N ASN A 106 6.13 -3.84 14.50
CA ASN A 106 7.00 -2.67 14.66
C ASN A 106 7.99 -2.83 15.83
N ALA A 107 7.58 -3.44 16.94
CA ALA A 107 8.46 -3.69 18.07
C ALA A 107 9.62 -4.63 17.71
N PHE A 108 9.35 -5.72 16.97
CA PHE A 108 10.37 -6.62 16.44
C PHE A 108 11.25 -5.94 15.38
N TYR A 109 10.65 -5.14 14.49
CA TYR A 109 11.35 -4.47 13.39
C TYR A 109 12.34 -3.40 13.88
N TYR A 110 11.93 -2.56 14.84
CA TYR A 110 12.75 -1.48 15.39
C TYR A 110 13.54 -1.87 16.66
N GLY A 111 13.32 -3.08 17.20
CA GLY A 111 13.93 -3.50 18.47
C GLY A 111 13.46 -2.72 19.70
N ARG A 112 12.19 -2.26 19.71
CA ARG A 112 11.66 -1.48 20.86
C ARG A 112 11.37 -2.41 22.04
N GLY A 113 12.20 -2.34 23.06
CA GLY A 113 12.05 -3.14 24.29
C GLY A 113 12.50 -4.59 24.18
N GLN A 114 13.14 -4.97 23.06
CA GLN A 114 13.63 -6.32 22.79
C GLN A 114 14.64 -6.31 21.63
N GLN A 115 15.35 -7.43 21.40
CA GLN A 115 16.25 -7.56 20.26
C GLN A 115 15.48 -7.47 18.94
N LYS A 116 16.07 -6.77 17.97
CA LYS A 116 15.58 -6.68 16.59
C LYS A 116 15.52 -8.08 15.97
N ASP A 117 14.39 -8.42 15.36
CA ASP A 117 14.17 -9.71 14.70
C ASP A 117 13.25 -9.50 13.49
N GLU A 118 13.85 -9.42 12.31
CA GLU A 118 13.17 -9.10 11.07
C GLU A 118 12.26 -10.24 10.60
N VAL A 119 12.67 -11.50 10.83
CA VAL A 119 11.87 -12.69 10.51
C VAL A 119 10.59 -12.69 11.32
N LYS A 120 10.68 -12.46 12.64
CA LYS A 120 9.49 -12.33 13.49
C LYS A 120 8.65 -11.11 13.11
N ALA A 121 9.27 -9.99 12.76
CA ALA A 121 8.55 -8.81 12.29
C ALA A 121 7.70 -9.12 11.06
N ALA A 122 8.28 -9.77 10.04
CA ALA A 122 7.59 -10.17 8.82
C ALA A 122 6.37 -11.05 9.12
N ILE A 123 6.50 -12.06 9.99
CA ILE A 123 5.39 -12.93 10.41
C ILE A 123 4.26 -12.13 11.06
N TRP A 124 4.57 -11.16 11.92
CA TRP A 124 3.54 -10.34 12.57
C TRP A 124 2.88 -9.34 11.62
N TYR A 125 3.64 -8.78 10.67
CA TYR A 125 3.06 -7.96 9.61
C TYR A 125 2.13 -8.78 8.72
N GLU A 126 2.49 -10.03 8.38
CA GLU A 126 1.66 -10.94 7.60
C GLU A 126 0.31 -11.18 8.26
N ARG A 127 0.29 -11.49 9.56
CA ARG A 127 -0.96 -11.69 10.32
C ARG A 127 -1.84 -10.44 10.33
N ALA A 128 -1.25 -9.26 10.48
CA ALA A 128 -2.01 -8.01 10.46
C ALA A 128 -2.54 -7.70 9.04
N ALA A 129 -1.75 -7.97 8.01
CA ALA A 129 -2.12 -7.72 6.62
C ALA A 129 -3.20 -8.68 6.10
N GLN A 130 -3.22 -9.92 6.58
CA GLN A 130 -4.29 -10.89 6.34
C GLN A 130 -5.64 -10.43 6.92
N GLN A 131 -5.61 -9.52 7.89
CA GLN A 131 -6.80 -8.85 8.45
C GLN A 131 -7.04 -7.48 7.79
N GLU A 132 -6.55 -7.31 6.56
CA GLU A 132 -6.76 -6.11 5.74
C GLU A 132 -6.16 -4.81 6.29
N HIS A 133 -5.26 -4.89 7.28
CA HIS A 133 -4.61 -3.70 7.84
C HIS A 133 -3.69 -3.02 6.81
N ILE A 134 -4.14 -1.89 6.28
CA ILE A 134 -3.53 -1.13 5.17
C ILE A 134 -2.02 -0.92 5.36
N LEU A 135 -1.61 -0.38 6.51
CA LEU A 135 -0.19 -0.12 6.79
C LEU A 135 0.64 -1.41 6.89
N ALA A 136 0.03 -2.52 7.28
CA ALA A 136 0.72 -3.81 7.35
C ALA A 136 0.91 -4.38 5.95
N GLN A 137 -0.11 -4.29 5.10
CA GLN A 137 -0.01 -4.68 3.69
C GLN A 137 1.06 -3.86 2.97
N ARG A 138 1.05 -2.52 3.10
CA ARG A 138 2.11 -1.68 2.54
C ARG A 138 3.50 -2.07 3.07
N LYS A 139 3.61 -2.35 4.37
CA LYS A 139 4.89 -2.75 4.98
C LYS A 139 5.37 -4.11 4.52
N LEU A 140 4.48 -5.07 4.27
CA LEU A 140 4.83 -6.35 3.65
C LEU A 140 5.30 -6.18 2.22
N GLY A 141 4.65 -5.31 1.45
CA GLY A 141 5.12 -4.92 0.12
C GLY A 141 6.60 -4.51 0.17
N PHE A 142 6.93 -3.62 1.11
CA PHE A 142 8.29 -3.14 1.33
C PHE A 142 9.26 -4.24 1.81
N ILE A 143 8.80 -5.14 2.68
CA ILE A 143 9.60 -6.26 3.19
C ILE A 143 9.97 -7.22 2.06
N TYR A 144 9.04 -7.58 1.19
CA TYR A 144 9.30 -8.45 0.05
C TYR A 144 10.11 -7.75 -1.05
N GLU A 145 9.94 -6.44 -1.24
CA GLU A 145 10.76 -5.63 -2.16
C GLU A 145 12.25 -5.64 -1.77
N HIS A 146 12.55 -5.59 -0.46
CA HIS A 146 13.92 -5.46 0.06
C HIS A 146 14.48 -6.74 0.71
N GLY A 147 13.69 -7.80 0.83
CA GLY A 147 14.08 -9.05 1.50
C GLY A 147 14.35 -8.91 2.99
N ILE A 148 13.54 -8.14 3.72
CA ILE A 148 13.78 -7.89 5.15
C ILE A 148 13.21 -9.03 6.00
N GLY A 149 14.08 -9.95 6.44
CA GLY A 149 13.67 -11.15 7.18
C GLY A 149 12.95 -12.20 6.33
N VAL A 150 12.87 -12.00 5.01
CA VAL A 150 12.31 -12.93 4.01
C VAL A 150 13.20 -12.91 2.77
N THR A 151 13.03 -13.88 1.87
CA THR A 151 13.69 -13.80 0.55
C THR A 151 12.99 -12.72 -0.29
N PRO A 152 13.74 -11.82 -0.96
CA PRO A 152 13.15 -10.82 -1.84
C PRO A 152 12.26 -11.47 -2.91
N ASP A 153 11.06 -10.91 -3.12
CA ASP A 153 10.10 -11.39 -4.10
C ASP A 153 9.20 -10.23 -4.58
N TYR A 154 9.46 -9.74 -5.79
CA TYR A 154 8.68 -8.64 -6.36
C TYR A 154 7.23 -9.03 -6.70
N GLN A 155 6.91 -10.30 -6.92
CA GLN A 155 5.53 -10.73 -7.14
C GLN A 155 4.72 -10.62 -5.84
N GLN A 156 5.31 -11.04 -4.72
CA GLN A 156 4.72 -10.83 -3.40
C GLN A 156 4.64 -9.36 -3.03
N ALA A 157 5.67 -8.56 -3.35
CA ALA A 157 5.65 -7.13 -3.14
C ALA A 157 4.48 -6.47 -3.89
N MET A 158 4.35 -6.78 -5.19
CA MET A 158 3.24 -6.31 -6.03
C MET A 158 1.87 -6.70 -5.45
N TYR A 159 1.73 -7.95 -5.00
CA TYR A 159 0.48 -8.43 -4.40
C TYR A 159 0.07 -7.59 -3.19
N TRP A 160 0.98 -7.41 -2.23
CA TRP A 160 0.68 -6.68 -1.00
C TRP A 160 0.52 -5.17 -1.22
N TYR A 161 1.31 -4.57 -2.11
CA TYR A 161 1.11 -3.17 -2.50
C TYR A 161 -0.23 -2.97 -3.19
N LYS A 162 -0.65 -3.87 -4.10
CA LYS A 162 -1.99 -3.78 -4.71
C LYS A 162 -3.10 -3.89 -3.68
N ALA A 163 -2.97 -4.79 -2.70
CA ALA A 163 -3.96 -4.93 -1.63
C ALA A 163 -4.14 -3.60 -0.86
N ALA A 164 -3.04 -2.93 -0.49
CA ALA A 164 -3.09 -1.63 0.17
C ALA A 164 -3.60 -0.51 -0.77
N ALA A 165 -3.18 -0.52 -2.04
CA ALA A 165 -3.56 0.47 -3.03
C ALA A 165 -5.07 0.46 -3.35
N CYS A 166 -5.68 -0.73 -3.36
CA CYS A 166 -7.13 -0.90 -3.48
C CYS A 166 -7.92 -0.35 -2.28
N GLN A 167 -7.25 -0.14 -1.14
CA GLN A 167 -7.78 0.53 0.03
C GLN A 167 -7.40 2.02 0.10
N TRP A 168 -7.03 2.59 -1.05
CA TRP A 168 -6.70 4.01 -1.22
C TRP A 168 -5.40 4.47 -0.55
N ASP A 169 -4.47 3.57 -0.20
CA ASP A 169 -3.14 3.98 0.27
C ASP A 169 -2.32 4.54 -0.90
N ASP A 170 -2.07 5.85 -0.87
CA ASP A 170 -1.37 6.66 -1.86
C ASP A 170 0.07 6.17 -2.11
N ASN A 171 0.79 5.85 -1.03
CA ASN A 171 2.15 5.32 -1.07
C ASN A 171 2.20 3.96 -1.76
N ALA A 172 1.21 3.10 -1.50
CA ALA A 172 1.11 1.81 -2.15
C ALA A 172 0.72 1.95 -3.62
N GLN A 173 -0.18 2.87 -3.98
CA GLN A 173 -0.51 3.19 -5.37
C GLN A 173 0.74 3.65 -6.14
N TYR A 174 1.54 4.56 -5.56
CA TYR A 174 2.84 4.95 -6.09
C TYR A 174 3.75 3.72 -6.30
N LYS A 175 3.89 2.86 -5.29
CA LYS A 175 4.74 1.65 -5.40
C LYS A 175 4.27 0.67 -6.47
N VAL A 176 2.96 0.49 -6.64
CA VAL A 176 2.41 -0.31 -7.76
C VAL A 176 2.78 0.31 -9.11
N GLY A 177 2.65 1.63 -9.24
CA GLY A 177 3.06 2.36 -10.45
C GLY A 177 4.54 2.15 -10.76
N TRP A 178 5.40 2.28 -9.75
CA TRP A 178 6.83 2.07 -9.88
C TRP A 178 7.20 0.64 -10.30
N LEU A 179 6.55 -0.39 -9.72
CA LEU A 179 6.77 -1.77 -10.14
C LEU A 179 6.35 -2.05 -11.60
N PHE A 180 5.29 -1.42 -12.09
CA PHE A 180 4.91 -1.48 -13.51
C PHE A 180 5.88 -0.74 -14.42
N MET A 181 6.41 0.40 -13.95
CA MET A 181 7.39 1.19 -14.69
C MET A 181 8.71 0.44 -14.87
N GLU A 182 9.17 -0.25 -13.82
CA GLU A 182 10.42 -1.03 -13.84
C GLU A 182 10.24 -2.46 -14.38
N GLY A 183 9.01 -2.98 -14.44
CA GLY A 183 8.76 -4.38 -14.82
C GLY A 183 9.22 -5.39 -13.75
N LEU A 184 9.13 -5.02 -12.47
CA LEU A 184 9.57 -5.84 -11.35
C LEU A 184 8.41 -6.69 -10.82
N GLY A 185 8.52 -8.02 -10.96
CA GLY A 185 7.48 -8.96 -10.57
C GLY A 185 6.24 -8.96 -11.49
N VAL A 186 6.19 -8.05 -12.46
CA VAL A 186 5.14 -7.92 -13.48
C VAL A 186 5.74 -7.55 -14.82
N GLN A 187 4.99 -7.73 -15.90
CA GLN A 187 5.40 -7.20 -17.20
C GLN A 187 5.40 -5.67 -17.17
N GLN A 188 6.49 -5.07 -17.66
CA GLN A 188 6.65 -3.63 -17.75
C GLN A 188 5.51 -2.98 -18.56
N SER A 189 4.95 -1.89 -18.04
CA SER A 189 3.91 -1.14 -18.71
C SER A 189 3.85 0.32 -18.23
N TYR A 190 4.37 1.24 -19.04
CA TYR A 190 4.27 2.68 -18.77
C TYR A 190 2.83 3.16 -18.71
N SER A 191 1.94 2.67 -19.58
CA SER A 191 0.52 3.08 -19.55
C SER A 191 -0.19 2.66 -18.25
N LEU A 192 0.14 1.50 -17.66
CA LEU A 192 -0.40 1.12 -16.36
C LEU A 192 0.27 1.90 -15.23
N ALA A 193 1.59 2.11 -15.28
CA ALA A 193 2.31 2.92 -14.31
C ALA A 193 1.74 4.34 -14.22
N TYR A 194 1.53 4.99 -15.37
CA TYR A 194 0.92 6.32 -15.49
C TYR A 194 -0.43 6.39 -14.76
N ARG A 195 -1.31 5.40 -14.97
CA ARG A 195 -2.63 5.38 -14.31
C ARG A 195 -2.53 5.28 -12.80
N TRP A 196 -1.61 4.47 -12.28
CA TRP A 196 -1.39 4.35 -10.84
C TRP A 196 -0.76 5.61 -10.25
N PHE A 197 0.18 6.24 -10.97
CA PHE A 197 0.75 7.52 -10.55
C PHE A 197 -0.29 8.64 -10.54
N LEU A 198 -1.19 8.70 -11.53
CA LEU A 198 -2.32 9.64 -11.52
C LEU A 198 -3.19 9.48 -10.26
N GLN A 199 -3.51 8.24 -9.88
CA GLN A 199 -4.31 7.98 -8.68
C GLN A 199 -3.60 8.42 -7.40
N ALA A 200 -2.31 8.11 -7.26
CA ALA A 200 -1.52 8.50 -6.10
C ALA A 200 -1.30 10.03 -6.03
N ALA A 201 -0.99 10.66 -7.17
CA ALA A 201 -0.76 12.10 -7.26
C ALA A 201 -2.03 12.92 -6.99
N ALA A 202 -3.21 12.42 -7.38
CA ALA A 202 -4.49 13.01 -7.04
C ALA A 202 -4.77 13.02 -5.52
N GLN A 203 -4.12 12.14 -4.76
CA GLN A 203 -4.16 12.12 -3.30
C GLN A 203 -3.04 12.97 -2.65
N GLY A 204 -2.19 13.60 -3.47
CA GLY A 204 -1.10 14.44 -3.00
C GLY A 204 0.24 13.72 -2.83
N GLU A 205 0.40 12.46 -3.27
CA GLU A 205 1.67 11.76 -3.09
C GLU A 205 2.77 12.37 -3.99
N MET A 206 3.75 13.03 -3.34
CA MET A 206 4.84 13.80 -3.94
C MET A 206 5.69 12.97 -4.91
N ASN A 207 5.97 11.70 -4.59
CA ASN A 207 6.74 10.84 -5.48
C ASN A 207 5.97 10.60 -6.78
N ALA A 208 4.67 10.35 -6.69
CA ALA A 208 3.83 10.11 -7.85
C ALA A 208 3.68 11.37 -8.71
N GLN A 209 3.52 12.54 -8.09
CA GLN A 209 3.50 13.83 -8.80
C GLN A 209 4.81 14.05 -9.58
N TYR A 210 5.97 13.83 -8.95
CA TYR A 210 7.25 13.91 -9.65
C TYR A 210 7.34 12.95 -10.85
N TYR A 211 6.95 11.68 -10.67
CA TYR A 211 6.98 10.72 -11.77
C TYR A 211 5.98 11.05 -12.89
N LEU A 212 4.85 11.69 -12.60
CA LEU A 212 3.95 12.21 -13.64
C LEU A 212 4.63 13.33 -14.44
N GLY A 213 5.30 14.27 -13.75
CA GLY A 213 6.08 15.30 -14.42
C GLY A 213 7.09 14.69 -15.38
N TRP A 214 7.79 13.65 -14.94
CA TRP A 214 8.74 12.91 -15.78
C TRP A 214 8.08 12.15 -16.93
N PHE A 215 6.88 11.59 -16.72
CA PHE A 215 6.13 10.88 -17.76
C PHE A 215 5.67 11.82 -18.87
N TYR A 216 5.18 13.01 -18.53
CA TYR A 216 4.83 14.04 -19.50
C TYR A 216 6.06 14.63 -20.19
N GLU A 217 7.17 14.78 -19.48
CA GLU A 217 8.40 15.26 -20.10
C GLU A 217 8.96 14.28 -21.15
N GLN A 218 8.90 12.98 -20.87
CA GLN A 218 9.48 11.94 -21.74
C GLN A 218 8.46 11.31 -22.71
N GLY A 219 7.16 11.54 -22.52
CA GLY A 219 6.10 10.88 -23.28
C GLY A 219 5.92 9.39 -22.93
N TYR A 220 6.10 9.01 -21.66
CA TYR A 220 5.94 7.62 -21.22
C TYR A 220 4.48 7.29 -20.93
N GLY A 221 3.85 6.49 -21.80
CA GLY A 221 2.46 6.06 -21.61
C GLY A 221 1.41 7.16 -21.80
N VAL A 222 1.86 8.39 -22.05
CA VAL A 222 1.10 9.61 -22.36
C VAL A 222 1.85 10.40 -23.44
N GLU A 223 1.18 11.27 -24.18
CA GLU A 223 1.86 12.20 -25.10
C GLU A 223 2.72 13.17 -24.31
N SER A 224 3.86 13.57 -24.88
CA SER A 224 4.74 14.51 -24.21
C SER A 224 4.11 15.89 -24.15
N ASP A 225 4.11 16.49 -22.97
CA ASP A 225 3.56 17.82 -22.73
C ASP A 225 4.40 18.52 -21.66
N GLN A 226 5.08 19.60 -22.06
CA GLN A 226 5.98 20.32 -21.18
C GLN A 226 5.22 21.15 -20.12
N GLU A 227 4.04 21.65 -20.44
CA GLU A 227 3.23 22.44 -19.50
C GLU A 227 2.69 21.55 -18.38
N GLU A 228 2.16 20.37 -18.74
CA GLU A 228 1.76 19.35 -17.76
C GLU A 228 2.95 18.85 -16.94
N ALA A 229 4.12 18.67 -17.56
CA ALA A 229 5.32 18.26 -16.84
C ALA A 229 5.70 19.26 -15.74
N ILE A 230 5.75 20.55 -16.09
CA ILE A 230 6.04 21.64 -15.14
C ILE A 230 4.97 21.68 -14.05
N TYR A 231 3.69 21.60 -14.39
CA TYR A 231 2.59 21.58 -13.42
C TYR A 231 2.80 20.50 -12.35
N TRP A 232 3.06 19.26 -12.75
CA TRP A 232 3.25 18.15 -11.81
C TRP A 232 4.54 18.28 -10.98
N TYR A 233 5.62 18.81 -11.57
CA TYR A 233 6.83 19.12 -10.80
C TYR A 233 6.58 20.25 -9.78
N GLU A 234 5.83 21.28 -10.13
CA GLU A 234 5.44 22.36 -9.20
C GLU A 234 4.64 21.81 -8.02
N GLN A 235 3.66 20.93 -8.27
CA GLN A 235 2.88 20.30 -7.20
C GLN A 235 3.76 19.50 -6.21
N ALA A 236 4.77 18.78 -6.70
CA ALA A 236 5.72 18.09 -5.84
C ALA A 236 6.67 19.07 -5.11
N ALA A 237 7.14 20.11 -5.81
CA ALA A 237 8.05 21.12 -5.27
C ALA A 237 7.39 21.98 -4.17
N GLU A 238 6.10 22.31 -4.29
CA GLU A 238 5.32 23.01 -3.26
C GLU A 238 5.26 22.23 -1.94
N GLN A 239 5.37 20.90 -2.00
CA GLN A 239 5.47 20.02 -0.83
C GLN A 239 6.90 19.86 -0.29
N GLY A 240 7.87 20.56 -0.89
CA GLY A 240 9.29 20.50 -0.53
C GLY A 240 10.01 19.27 -1.09
N PHE A 241 9.50 18.63 -2.15
CA PHE A 241 10.16 17.49 -2.76
C PHE A 241 11.37 17.94 -3.59
N GLN A 242 12.58 17.77 -3.02
CA GLN A 242 13.83 18.27 -3.61
C GLN A 242 14.07 17.85 -5.06
N PRO A 243 13.84 16.57 -5.46
CA PRO A 243 14.06 16.18 -6.86
C PRO A 243 13.19 16.94 -7.87
N ALA A 244 12.01 17.40 -7.46
CA ALA A 244 11.16 18.22 -8.31
C ALA A 244 11.65 19.68 -8.39
N ILE A 245 12.11 20.24 -7.26
CA ILE A 245 12.73 21.58 -7.21
C ILE A 245 13.96 21.61 -8.12
N ASP A 246 14.88 20.65 -7.95
CA ASP A 246 16.09 20.53 -8.76
C ASP A 246 15.75 20.38 -10.25
N ARG A 247 14.64 19.71 -10.58
CA ARG A 247 14.20 19.54 -11.95
C ARG A 247 13.66 20.83 -12.55
N LEU A 248 12.87 21.59 -11.79
CA LEU A 248 12.35 22.89 -12.22
C LEU A 248 13.48 23.91 -12.43
N ASP A 249 14.51 23.90 -11.57
CA ASP A 249 15.69 24.77 -11.69
C ASP A 249 16.50 24.52 -12.98
N ILE A 250 16.36 23.34 -13.60
CA ILE A 250 17.00 23.01 -14.89
C ILE A 250 16.15 23.44 -16.08
N ILE A 251 14.82 23.51 -15.90
CA ILE A 251 13.88 23.87 -16.98
C ILE A 251 13.87 25.38 -17.24
N TRP A 252 14.13 26.19 -16.21
CA TRP A 252 14.18 27.65 -16.25
C TRP A 252 15.60 28.20 -16.40
#